data_AF-W2R561-F1
#
_entry.id   AF-W2R561-F1
#
_cell.length_a   1.000
_cell.length_b   1.000
_cell.length_c   1.000
_cell.angle_alpha   90.00
_cell.angle_beta   90.00
_cell.angle_gamma   90.00
#
_symmetry.space_group_name_H-M   'P 1'
#
loop_
_entity.id
_entity.type
_entity.pdbx_description
1 polymer ?
#
loop_
_entity_poly.entity_id
_entity_poly.type
_entity_poly.pdbx_seq_one_letter_code
_entity_poly.pdbx_strand_id
1 'polypeptide(L)'
;MSEASLMPSQRSQSSFTPKQIAEFYFKPYLTEDGDPTGLQVCKACGKTRKHVPRTGYTNLVSHVKAAHPRFELEMEDASIAATGSLLPWVRQKASNRYAWLEWVISANLPLSFVEMESTRRYTKLPPVCRNTLRANMEGVTKAVEIKIGNEMPDKFGLLLDGWTHGTEHYLGVFACYETPSGPQYPLLSLAPIVVDAAGRFDAETHMAALAAFLPYFGKDLSNCIFLVGDNCAVNKRLARLMGIPLVGCASHRLNLAVRTLLEPHEADLEQVQSLMKRLRTLTQAAKLRLKTSLKPKLRQETRWGSTYAMLARYFALREFISADDEDLADLMPSPAANRRLKALLLELADVESVSMKLQSEDLNLLDARDLLDGLLEFESAVIKVLGGRAKLLSRAEKAALKPFERKTAEAADVTEKTAKVGFADRILKRRKVQEDKSAYSQLNAIPPTSNAAERLFSMARMVLRYERNRLSPLMLEMLLFLKLNSKYWDVTMVDAVI
;
A
#
# COMPACT_ATOMS: atom_id res chain seq x y z
N MET A 1 38.06 15.32 78.99
CA MET A 1 37.05 16.23 78.41
C MET A 1 36.95 15.91 76.94
N SER A 2 35.87 15.27 76.54
CA SER A 2 35.59 15.01 75.12
C SER A 2 34.09 15.18 74.95
N GLU A 3 33.69 16.35 74.45
CA GLU A 3 32.32 16.68 74.07
C GLU A 3 31.89 15.80 72.90
N ALA A 4 30.83 15.02 73.10
CA ALA A 4 30.13 14.33 72.04
C ALA A 4 29.25 15.34 71.30
N SER A 5 29.67 15.72 70.09
CA SER A 5 28.90 16.58 69.20
C SER A 5 27.77 15.78 68.55
N LEU A 6 26.52 16.10 68.91
CA LEU A 6 25.29 15.61 68.30
C LEU A 6 25.15 16.18 66.87
N MET A 7 25.37 15.34 65.86
CA MET A 7 25.03 15.64 64.47
C MET A 7 23.51 15.39 64.24
N PRO A 8 22.79 16.31 63.57
CA PRO A 8 21.36 16.15 63.31
C PRO A 8 21.10 15.08 62.24
N SER A 9 20.08 14.25 62.47
CA SER A 9 19.65 13.19 61.55
C SER A 9 19.26 13.74 60.18
N GLN A 10 19.92 13.25 59.13
CA GLN A 10 19.55 13.50 57.74
C GLN A 10 18.13 12.97 57.50
N ARG A 11 17.16 13.86 57.28
CA ARG A 11 15.85 13.50 56.75
C ARG A 11 16.04 12.96 55.33
N SER A 12 15.67 11.70 55.08
CA SER A 12 15.61 11.17 53.73
C SER A 12 14.61 12.00 52.91
N GLN A 13 15.12 12.69 51.89
CA GLN A 13 14.28 13.32 50.88
C GLN A 13 13.81 12.20 49.95
N SER A 14 12.50 11.95 49.90
CA SER A 14 11.94 11.00 48.94
C SER A 14 12.14 11.51 47.52
N SER A 15 12.47 10.62 46.57
CA SER A 15 12.64 10.94 45.14
C SER A 15 11.36 11.44 44.47
N PHE A 16 10.20 11.21 45.09
CA PHE A 16 8.88 11.61 44.60
C PHE A 16 8.29 12.79 45.37
N THR A 17 7.62 13.69 44.66
CA THR A 17 6.89 14.80 45.26
C THR A 17 5.64 14.30 46.00
N PRO A 18 5.18 15.02 47.05
CA PRO A 18 3.96 14.67 47.79
C PRO A 18 2.72 14.47 46.91
N LYS A 19 2.62 15.23 45.82
CA LYS A 19 1.54 15.13 44.84
C LYS A 19 1.62 13.82 44.03
N GLN A 20 2.80 13.46 43.54
CA GLN A 20 3.02 12.20 42.81
C GLN A 20 2.67 10.98 43.67
N ILE A 21 3.10 10.99 44.93
CA ILE A 21 2.79 9.91 45.89
C ILE A 21 1.27 9.80 46.10
N ALA A 22 0.57 10.93 46.26
CA ALA A 22 -0.87 10.94 46.45
C ALA A 22 -1.64 10.46 45.21
N GLU A 23 -1.28 10.92 44.01
CA GLU A 23 -1.92 10.51 42.76
C GLU A 23 -1.71 9.03 42.45
N PHE A 24 -0.53 8.50 42.81
CA PHE A 24 -0.22 7.08 42.61
C PHE A 24 -1.01 6.18 43.57
N TYR A 25 -1.07 6.51 44.86
CA TYR A 25 -1.69 5.64 45.87
C TYR A 25 -3.17 5.90 46.11
N PHE A 26 -3.75 7.04 45.72
CA PHE A 26 -5.12 7.37 46.08
C PHE A 26 -6.02 7.62 44.87
N LYS A 27 -7.31 7.33 45.05
CA LYS A 27 -8.39 7.73 44.13
C LYS A 27 -9.53 8.38 44.93
N PRO A 28 -10.30 9.31 44.35
CA PRO A 28 -11.45 9.90 45.01
C PRO A 28 -12.45 8.81 45.41
N TYR A 29 -12.99 8.89 46.63
CA TYR A 29 -14.13 8.10 47.04
C TYR A 29 -15.40 8.87 46.63
N LEU A 30 -16.18 8.27 45.73
CA LEU A 30 -17.41 8.85 45.21
C LEU A 30 -18.61 8.13 45.84
N THR A 31 -19.74 8.82 45.99
CA THR A 31 -21.03 8.18 46.32
C THR A 31 -21.51 7.31 45.15
N GLU A 32 -22.56 6.50 45.36
CA GLU A 32 -23.18 5.71 44.28
C GLU A 32 -23.65 6.57 43.10
N ASP A 33 -24.00 7.84 43.36
CA ASP A 33 -24.41 8.83 42.36
C ASP A 33 -23.22 9.61 41.73
N GLY A 34 -21.99 9.32 42.14
CA GLY A 34 -20.77 9.92 41.57
C GLY A 34 -20.31 11.23 42.23
N ASP A 35 -20.91 11.65 43.34
CA ASP A 35 -20.56 12.90 44.01
C ASP A 35 -19.28 12.78 44.88
N PRO A 36 -18.44 13.83 44.92
CA PRO A 36 -17.20 13.81 45.70
C PRO A 36 -17.46 13.89 47.21
N THR A 37 -17.05 12.86 47.95
CA THR A 37 -17.25 12.77 49.41
C THR A 37 -16.20 13.51 50.24
N GLY A 38 -15.19 14.12 49.61
CA GLY A 38 -14.02 14.69 50.29
C GLY A 38 -13.08 13.63 50.91
N LEU A 39 -13.34 12.34 50.66
CA LEU A 39 -12.49 11.22 51.04
C LEU A 39 -11.71 10.71 49.83
N GLN A 40 -10.49 10.23 50.09
CA GLN A 40 -9.60 9.56 49.16
C GLN A 40 -9.39 8.14 49.68
N VAL A 41 -9.47 7.13 48.81
CA VAL A 41 -9.23 5.74 49.17
C VAL A 41 -7.87 5.28 48.65
N CYS A 42 -7.07 4.68 49.53
CA CYS A 42 -5.79 4.10 49.14
C CYS A 42 -6.03 2.86 48.26
N LYS A 43 -5.49 2.85 47.04
CA LYS A 43 -5.62 1.76 46.07
C LYS A 43 -4.96 0.47 46.55
N ALA A 44 -3.92 0.57 47.38
CA ALA A 44 -3.13 -0.57 47.84
C ALA A 44 -3.71 -1.26 49.10
N CYS A 45 -4.30 -0.52 50.03
CA CYS A 45 -4.83 -1.10 51.28
C CYS A 45 -6.31 -0.79 51.57
N GLY A 46 -7.00 -0.06 50.69
CA GLY A 46 -8.42 0.27 50.84
C GLY A 46 -8.77 1.27 51.95
N LYS A 47 -7.78 1.76 52.72
CA LYS A 47 -8.03 2.73 53.80
C LYS A 47 -8.42 4.10 53.25
N THR A 48 -9.45 4.70 53.83
CA THR A 48 -9.94 6.03 53.46
C THR A 48 -9.25 7.12 54.28
N ARG A 49 -8.97 8.25 53.64
CA ARG A 49 -8.36 9.44 54.23
C ARG A 49 -9.10 10.69 53.76
N LYS A 50 -9.34 11.64 54.66
CA LYS A 50 -9.90 12.94 54.29
C LYS A 50 -8.89 13.72 53.45
N HIS A 51 -9.32 14.38 52.38
CA HIS A 51 -8.46 15.28 51.63
C HIS A 51 -9.26 16.51 51.23
N VAL A 52 -8.89 17.65 51.79
CA VAL A 52 -9.53 18.94 51.48
C VAL A 52 -8.77 19.58 50.31
N PRO A 53 -9.45 20.02 49.24
CA PRO A 53 -8.80 20.74 48.16
C PRO A 53 -7.99 21.94 48.70
N ARG A 54 -6.76 22.12 48.22
CA ARG A 54 -5.83 23.21 48.58
C ARG A 54 -5.14 23.12 49.96
N THR A 55 -5.27 22.02 50.72
CA THR A 55 -4.62 21.87 52.04
C THR A 55 -3.33 21.03 52.04
N GLY A 56 -2.77 20.73 50.87
CA GLY A 56 -1.56 19.91 50.71
C GLY A 56 -1.77 18.40 50.93
N TYR A 57 -0.76 17.59 50.60
CA TYR A 57 -0.85 16.12 50.54
C TYR A 57 -0.28 15.41 51.79
N THR A 58 0.08 16.15 52.83
CA THR A 58 0.87 15.65 53.97
C THR A 58 0.22 14.46 54.68
N ASN A 59 -1.10 14.45 54.81
CA ASN A 59 -1.82 13.35 55.47
C ASN A 59 -1.87 12.07 54.63
N LEU A 60 -1.97 12.19 53.30
CA LEU A 60 -1.94 11.08 52.36
C LEU A 60 -0.53 10.48 52.29
N VAL A 61 0.49 11.34 52.20
CA VAL A 61 1.90 10.91 52.17
C VAL A 61 2.31 10.27 53.49
N SER A 62 1.87 10.80 54.64
CA SER A 62 2.12 10.20 55.94
C SER A 62 1.54 8.78 56.02
N HIS A 63 0.33 8.56 55.48
CA HIS A 63 -0.22 7.22 55.38
C HIS A 63 0.63 6.29 54.52
N VAL A 64 1.07 6.76 53.34
CA VAL A 64 1.88 5.92 52.42
C VAL A 64 3.21 5.54 53.06
N LYS A 65 3.93 6.50 53.66
CA LYS A 65 5.21 6.23 54.33
C LYS A 65 5.07 5.24 55.50
N ALA A 66 3.95 5.27 56.21
CA ALA A 66 3.71 4.38 57.35
C ALA A 66 3.19 2.99 56.95
N ALA A 67 2.30 2.89 55.96
CA ALA A 67 1.61 1.66 55.60
C ALA A 67 2.23 0.93 54.39
N HIS A 68 3.02 1.63 53.58
CA HIS A 68 3.66 1.12 52.37
C HIS A 68 5.16 1.44 52.40
N PRO A 69 5.98 0.74 53.21
CA PRO A 69 7.40 1.06 53.39
C PRO A 69 8.26 0.95 52.12
N ARG A 70 7.76 0.23 51.10
CA ARG A 70 8.40 0.05 49.79
C ARG A 70 7.79 0.94 48.69
N PHE A 71 7.08 2.00 49.06
CA PHE A 71 6.34 2.81 48.09
C PHE A 71 7.21 3.42 46.98
N GLU A 72 8.49 3.72 47.26
CA GLU A 72 9.42 4.25 46.26
C GLU A 72 9.74 3.20 45.20
N LEU A 73 10.02 1.96 45.60
CA LEU A 73 10.24 0.83 44.68
C LEU A 73 8.97 0.49 43.89
N GLU A 74 7.80 0.49 44.53
CA GLU A 74 6.52 0.23 43.86
C GLU A 74 6.18 1.32 42.83
N MET A 75 6.51 2.58 43.12
CA MET A 75 6.35 3.70 42.19
C MET A 75 7.38 3.63 41.04
N GLU A 76 8.61 3.21 41.30
CA GLU A 76 9.64 2.97 40.28
C GLU A 76 9.27 1.78 39.38
N ASP A 77 8.87 0.64 39.95
CA ASP A 77 8.46 -0.56 39.23
C ASP A 77 7.21 -0.31 38.39
N ALA A 78 6.24 0.44 38.90
CA ALA A 78 5.07 0.83 38.11
C ALA A 78 5.42 1.83 37.00
N SER A 79 6.42 2.68 37.22
CA SER A 79 7.01 3.51 36.16
C SER A 79 7.62 2.61 35.09
N ILE A 80 8.42 1.61 35.46
CA ILE A 80 9.07 0.65 34.55
C ILE A 80 8.04 -0.25 33.83
N ALA A 81 7.02 -0.76 34.52
CA ALA A 81 5.98 -1.63 33.98
C ALA A 81 4.98 -0.87 33.08
N ALA A 82 4.68 0.40 33.38
CA ALA A 82 4.00 1.30 32.44
C ALA A 82 4.85 1.61 31.19
N THR A 83 6.16 1.36 31.25
CA THR A 83 7.15 1.52 30.18
C THR A 83 7.37 0.24 29.35
N GLY A 84 6.46 -0.75 29.43
CA GLY A 84 6.40 -1.89 28.51
C GLY A 84 6.12 -1.54 27.03
N SER A 85 5.99 -0.25 26.71
CA SER A 85 6.03 0.34 25.38
C SER A 85 6.72 1.70 25.51
N LEU A 86 7.57 2.10 24.55
CA LEU A 86 8.28 3.39 24.54
C LEU A 86 7.35 4.63 24.35
N LEU A 87 6.03 4.45 24.36
CA LEU A 87 4.99 5.47 24.13
C LEU A 87 4.71 6.51 25.25
N PRO A 88 5.02 6.32 26.56
CA PRO A 88 4.61 7.25 27.63
C PRO A 88 5.22 8.66 27.58
N TRP A 89 6.31 8.85 26.84
CA TRP A 89 7.03 10.13 26.79
C TRP A 89 6.49 11.09 25.73
N VAL A 90 5.55 10.63 24.89
CA VAL A 90 5.01 11.47 23.83
C VAL A 90 4.00 12.45 24.40
N ARG A 91 4.23 13.75 24.19
CA ARG A 91 3.32 14.81 24.65
C ARG A 91 1.90 14.54 24.14
N GLN A 92 0.89 14.68 25.01
CA GLN A 92 -0.52 14.50 24.62
C GLN A 92 -0.91 15.35 23.40
N LYS A 93 -0.33 16.56 23.29
CA LYS A 93 -0.46 17.41 22.10
C LYS A 93 -0.05 16.66 20.83
N ALA A 94 1.12 16.02 20.82
CA ALA A 94 1.63 15.27 19.67
C ALA A 94 0.78 14.03 19.37
N SER A 95 0.33 13.29 20.39
CA SER A 95 -0.63 12.18 20.22
C SER A 95 -1.91 12.63 19.52
N ASN A 96 -2.48 13.76 19.95
CA ASN A 96 -3.67 14.34 19.31
C ASN A 96 -3.39 14.79 17.86
N ARG A 97 -2.21 15.34 17.58
CA ARG A 97 -1.81 15.73 16.22
C ARG A 97 -1.60 14.53 15.31
N TYR A 98 -0.96 13.47 15.81
CA TYR A 98 -0.79 12.20 15.11
C TYR A 98 -2.16 11.61 14.73
N ALA A 99 -3.10 11.54 15.69
CA ALA A 99 -4.44 11.03 15.42
C ALA A 99 -5.18 11.83 14.34
N TRP A 100 -5.04 13.16 14.33
CA TRP A 100 -5.61 13.99 13.26
C TRP A 100 -4.96 13.73 11.90
N LEU A 101 -3.63 13.61 11.85
CA LEU A 101 -2.89 13.30 10.62
C LEU A 101 -3.28 11.94 10.06
N GLU A 102 -3.21 10.90 10.90
CA GLU A 102 -3.58 9.53 10.55
C GLU A 102 -5.00 9.47 10.03
N TRP A 103 -5.97 10.10 10.71
CA TRP A 103 -7.35 10.07 10.26
C TRP A 103 -7.53 10.73 8.89
N VAL A 104 -6.99 11.94 8.71
CA VAL A 104 -7.16 12.70 7.47
C VAL A 104 -6.45 12.02 6.28
N ILE A 105 -5.24 11.51 6.50
CA ILE A 105 -4.40 10.90 5.46
C ILE A 105 -4.91 9.49 5.12
N SER A 106 -5.16 8.65 6.12
CA SER A 106 -5.59 7.26 5.91
C SER A 106 -6.99 7.19 5.31
N ALA A 107 -7.93 8.04 5.76
CA ALA A 107 -9.30 8.05 5.26
C ALA A 107 -9.54 8.97 4.05
N ASN A 108 -8.49 9.61 3.51
CA ASN A 108 -8.56 10.52 2.36
C ASN A 108 -9.54 11.70 2.56
N LEU A 109 -9.63 12.25 3.77
CA LEU A 109 -10.61 13.29 4.11
C LEU A 109 -10.14 14.70 3.72
N PRO A 110 -11.01 15.61 3.23
CA PRO A 110 -10.62 17.00 2.96
C PRO A 110 -9.92 17.64 4.17
N LEU A 111 -8.91 18.51 3.97
CA LEU A 111 -8.24 19.14 5.11
C LEU A 111 -9.19 20.03 5.94
N SER A 112 -10.26 20.54 5.34
CA SER A 112 -11.32 21.28 6.03
C SER A 112 -12.12 20.40 7.01
N PHE A 113 -12.01 19.07 6.92
CA PHE A 113 -12.69 18.12 7.80
C PHE A 113 -12.46 18.41 9.29
N VAL A 114 -11.26 18.84 9.66
CA VAL A 114 -10.90 19.15 11.05
C VAL A 114 -11.56 20.42 11.59
N GLU A 115 -12.09 21.26 10.69
CA GLU A 115 -12.78 22.50 11.00
C GLU A 115 -14.31 22.38 10.88
N MET A 116 -14.82 21.29 10.31
CA MET A 116 -16.26 21.06 10.19
C MET A 116 -16.93 20.99 11.55
N GLU A 117 -18.05 21.71 11.70
CA GLU A 117 -18.79 21.78 12.96
C GLU A 117 -19.27 20.40 13.43
N SER A 118 -19.77 19.58 12.52
CA SER A 118 -20.19 18.21 12.81
C SER A 118 -19.03 17.35 13.31
N THR A 119 -17.85 17.43 12.67
CA THR A 119 -16.66 16.72 13.13
C THR A 119 -16.27 17.14 14.54
N ARG A 120 -16.25 18.45 14.82
CA ARG A 120 -15.93 19.00 16.15
C ARG A 120 -16.93 18.58 17.22
N ARG A 121 -18.21 18.42 16.84
CA ARG A 121 -19.27 17.97 17.74
C ARG A 121 -19.11 16.52 18.16
N TYR A 122 -18.65 15.64 17.27
CA TYR A 122 -18.65 14.20 17.50
C TYR A 122 -17.27 13.60 17.83
N THR A 123 -16.18 14.31 17.56
CA THR A 123 -14.82 13.86 17.92
C THR A 123 -14.47 14.15 19.38
N LYS A 124 -13.62 13.31 19.97
CA LYS A 124 -12.97 13.58 21.27
C LYS A 124 -11.61 14.26 21.12
N LEU A 125 -11.10 14.41 19.88
CA LEU A 125 -9.82 15.04 19.63
C LEU A 125 -9.92 16.56 19.81
N PRO A 126 -8.94 17.21 20.48
CA PRO A 126 -8.92 18.66 20.59
C PRO A 126 -8.93 19.34 19.21
N PRO A 127 -9.64 20.48 19.06
CA PRO A 127 -9.72 21.18 17.79
C PRO A 127 -8.35 21.50 17.18
N VAL A 128 -8.26 21.37 15.86
CA VAL A 128 -7.14 21.83 15.04
C VAL A 128 -7.68 22.65 13.87
N CYS A 129 -6.87 23.57 13.35
CA CYS A 129 -7.20 24.28 12.13
C CYS A 129 -6.44 23.67 10.95
N ARG A 130 -6.95 23.90 9.74
CA ARG A 130 -6.37 23.42 8.49
C ARG A 130 -4.91 23.83 8.33
N ASN A 131 -4.57 25.05 8.75
CA ASN A 131 -3.21 25.58 8.63
C ASN A 131 -2.23 24.85 9.55
N THR A 132 -2.64 24.56 10.80
CA THR A 132 -1.81 23.76 11.72
C THR A 132 -1.66 22.33 11.23
N LEU A 133 -2.74 21.72 10.71
CA LEU A 133 -2.64 20.38 10.14
C LEU A 133 -1.64 20.34 8.98
N ARG A 134 -1.69 21.32 8.08
CA ARG A 134 -0.72 21.46 6.98
C ARG A 134 0.72 21.62 7.49
N ALA A 135 0.97 22.51 8.45
CA ALA A 135 2.31 22.70 9.01
C ALA A 135 2.86 21.42 9.66
N ASN A 136 2.00 20.65 10.36
CA ASN A 136 2.38 19.36 10.90
C ASN A 136 2.73 18.36 9.78
N MET A 137 1.94 18.31 8.71
CA MET A 137 2.25 17.45 7.56
C MET A 137 3.61 17.81 6.94
N GLU A 138 3.92 19.10 6.78
CA GLU A 138 5.21 19.56 6.25
C GLU A 138 6.37 19.12 7.16
N GLY A 139 6.22 19.28 8.48
CA GLY A 139 7.23 18.85 9.46
C GLY A 139 7.45 17.33 9.44
N VAL A 140 6.36 16.55 9.42
CA VAL A 140 6.44 15.08 9.34
C VAL A 140 7.04 14.63 8.00
N THR A 141 6.70 15.30 6.90
CA THR A 141 7.26 14.99 5.57
C THR A 141 8.78 15.09 5.58
N LYS A 142 9.32 16.20 6.07
CA LYS A 142 10.79 16.38 6.21
C LYS A 142 11.43 15.32 7.10
N ALA A 143 10.77 14.96 8.21
CA ALA A 143 11.28 13.91 9.09
C ALA A 143 11.26 12.52 8.43
N VAL A 144 10.24 12.23 7.62
CA VAL A 144 10.15 10.99 6.83
C VAL A 144 11.20 10.96 5.73
N GLU A 145 11.44 12.07 5.02
CA GLU A 145 12.52 12.19 4.02
C GLU A 145 13.89 11.83 4.62
N ILE A 146 14.22 12.42 5.77
CA ILE A 146 15.48 12.13 6.49
C ILE A 146 15.54 10.67 6.92
N LYS A 147 14.45 10.11 7.47
CA LYS A 147 14.41 8.71 7.93
C LYS A 147 14.59 7.73 6.78
N ILE A 148 13.92 7.95 5.65
CA ILE A 148 14.11 7.16 4.44
C ILE A 148 15.55 7.29 3.94
N GLY A 149 16.09 8.52 3.90
CA GLY A 149 17.48 8.77 3.49
C GLY A 149 18.52 8.04 4.32
N ASN A 150 18.33 7.98 5.64
CA ASN A 150 19.22 7.25 6.56
C ASN A 150 19.12 5.72 6.43
N GLU A 151 17.95 5.19 6.08
CA GLU A 151 17.76 3.75 5.82
C GLU A 151 18.30 3.36 4.43
N MET A 152 18.18 4.25 3.46
CA MET A 152 18.55 4.01 2.08
C MET A 152 20.08 3.87 1.93
N PRO A 153 20.58 2.79 1.31
CA PRO A 153 22.01 2.61 1.08
C PRO A 153 22.55 3.62 0.05
N ASP A 154 23.87 3.72 -0.07
CA ASP A 154 24.52 4.56 -1.09
C ASP A 154 24.38 4.01 -2.52
N LYS A 155 23.94 2.76 -2.65
CA LYS A 155 23.65 2.11 -3.93
C LYS A 155 22.21 1.63 -3.93
N PHE A 156 21.36 2.28 -4.72
CA PHE A 156 19.94 1.94 -4.84
C PHE A 156 19.47 2.10 -6.29
N GLY A 157 18.26 1.63 -6.59
CA GLY A 157 17.60 1.89 -7.87
C GLY A 157 16.40 2.80 -7.76
N LEU A 158 15.94 3.32 -8.90
CA LEU A 158 14.73 4.13 -8.96
C LEU A 158 13.68 3.46 -9.83
N LEU A 159 12.46 3.34 -9.32
CA LEU A 159 11.29 2.92 -10.10
C LEU A 159 10.50 4.15 -10.51
N LEU A 160 10.32 4.31 -11.82
CA LEU A 160 9.72 5.48 -12.46
C LEU A 160 8.49 5.08 -13.26
N ASP A 161 7.44 5.89 -13.15
CA ASP A 161 6.29 5.80 -14.05
C ASP A 161 5.59 7.16 -14.17
N GLY A 162 4.92 7.38 -15.29
CA GLY A 162 4.24 8.63 -15.62
C GLY A 162 2.72 8.48 -15.54
N TRP A 163 2.04 9.50 -15.01
CA TRP A 163 0.59 9.56 -14.97
C TRP A 163 0.05 10.92 -15.38
N THR A 164 -0.75 10.95 -16.44
CA THR A 164 -1.48 12.15 -16.86
C THR A 164 -2.86 12.21 -16.22
N HIS A 165 -3.21 13.37 -15.65
CA HIS A 165 -4.53 13.66 -15.12
C HIS A 165 -4.94 15.10 -15.45
N GLY A 166 -6.06 15.25 -16.17
CA GLY A 166 -6.48 16.57 -16.65
C GLY A 166 -5.42 17.18 -17.54
N THR A 167 -4.91 18.36 -17.15
CA THR A 167 -3.87 19.11 -17.86
C THR A 167 -2.46 18.89 -17.30
N GLU A 168 -2.30 18.03 -16.29
CA GLU A 168 -1.03 17.81 -15.59
C GLU A 168 -0.48 16.41 -15.86
N HIS A 169 0.85 16.31 -15.96
CA HIS A 169 1.57 15.04 -16.04
C HIS A 169 2.45 14.90 -14.80
N TYR A 170 2.25 13.81 -14.07
CA TYR A 170 2.94 13.51 -12.83
C TYR A 170 3.98 12.41 -13.08
N LEU A 171 5.15 12.55 -12.46
CA LEU A 171 6.15 11.49 -12.38
C LEU A 171 6.16 10.91 -10.97
N GLY A 172 5.80 9.63 -10.84
CA GLY A 172 5.97 8.89 -9.61
C GLY A 172 7.37 8.29 -9.56
N VAL A 173 8.08 8.53 -8.45
CA VAL A 173 9.43 7.99 -8.23
C VAL A 173 9.50 7.25 -6.91
N PHE A 174 9.90 5.99 -6.95
CA PHE A 174 10.16 5.16 -5.78
C PHE A 174 11.64 4.80 -5.70
N ALA A 175 12.17 4.66 -4.49
CA ALA A 175 13.45 3.99 -4.30
C ALA A 175 13.27 2.46 -4.41
N CYS A 176 14.33 1.76 -4.75
CA CYS A 176 14.40 0.30 -4.79
C CYS A 176 15.69 -0.11 -4.10
N TYR A 177 15.58 -0.64 -2.88
CA TYR A 177 16.74 -1.13 -2.13
C TYR A 177 16.39 -2.28 -1.19
N GLU A 178 17.39 -3.04 -0.77
CA GLU A 178 17.25 -4.18 0.14
C GLU A 178 17.70 -3.81 1.56
N THR A 179 16.92 -4.24 2.55
CA THR A 179 17.28 -4.24 3.97
C THR A 179 17.27 -5.66 4.52
N PRO A 180 17.73 -5.93 5.75
CA PRO A 180 17.59 -7.24 6.37
C PRO A 180 16.15 -7.75 6.47
N SER A 181 15.16 -6.85 6.38
CA SER A 181 13.73 -7.18 6.36
C SER A 181 13.18 -7.46 4.96
N GLY A 182 14.03 -7.44 3.93
CA GLY A 182 13.66 -7.63 2.53
C GLY A 182 13.66 -6.34 1.71
N PRO A 183 13.15 -6.39 0.48
CA PRO A 183 13.14 -5.25 -0.42
C PRO A 183 12.22 -4.12 0.07
N GLN A 184 12.63 -2.88 -0.15
CA GLN A 184 11.95 -1.65 0.26
C GLN A 184 11.68 -0.77 -0.96
N TYR A 185 10.46 -0.22 -1.00
CA TYR A 185 9.98 0.64 -2.07
C TYR A 185 9.27 1.90 -1.54
N PRO A 186 9.96 2.79 -0.79
CA PRO A 186 9.35 4.05 -0.37
C PRO A 186 9.10 4.97 -1.56
N LEU A 187 8.00 5.72 -1.52
CA LEU A 187 7.75 6.81 -2.47
C LEU A 187 8.71 7.95 -2.16
N LEU A 188 9.44 8.46 -3.16
CA LEU A 188 10.33 9.61 -3.01
C LEU A 188 9.68 10.90 -3.48
N SER A 189 8.98 10.86 -4.61
CA SER A 189 8.31 12.04 -5.17
C SER A 189 7.12 11.67 -6.03
N LEU A 190 6.13 12.56 -6.06
CA LEU A 190 5.05 12.60 -7.02
C LEU A 190 4.85 14.05 -7.47
N ALA A 191 5.80 14.55 -8.25
CA ALA A 191 5.77 15.93 -8.72
C ALA A 191 5.12 16.03 -10.11
N PRO A 192 4.36 17.11 -10.39
CA PRO A 192 4.04 17.47 -11.76
C PRO A 192 5.34 17.85 -12.48
N ILE A 193 5.57 17.30 -13.66
CA ILE A 193 6.67 17.76 -14.50
C ILE A 193 6.17 18.98 -15.27
N VAL A 194 6.88 20.11 -15.09
CA VAL A 194 6.61 21.34 -15.86
C VAL A 194 6.86 21.02 -17.33
N VAL A 195 5.79 21.12 -18.11
CA VAL A 195 5.84 21.00 -19.57
C VAL A 195 6.49 22.28 -20.10
N ASP A 196 7.61 22.17 -20.81
CA ASP A 196 8.19 23.32 -21.50
C ASP A 196 7.19 23.90 -22.52
N ALA A 197 7.43 25.13 -23.00
CA ALA A 197 6.54 25.76 -23.98
C ALA A 197 6.40 24.95 -25.30
N ALA A 198 7.24 23.92 -25.51
CA ALA A 198 7.20 23.01 -26.65
C ALA A 198 6.42 21.71 -26.39
N GLY A 199 5.85 21.51 -25.21
CA GLY A 199 5.04 20.31 -24.93
C GLY A 199 5.88 19.04 -24.70
N ARG A 200 7.20 19.14 -24.51
CA ARG A 200 8.09 17.97 -24.55
C ARG A 200 8.41 17.46 -23.15
N PHE A 201 8.14 16.18 -22.93
CA PHE A 201 8.59 15.39 -21.79
C PHE A 201 9.91 14.73 -22.18
N ASP A 202 11.04 15.39 -21.93
CA ASP A 202 12.35 14.83 -22.25
C ASP A 202 13.07 14.26 -21.03
N ALA A 203 14.06 13.42 -21.32
CA ALA A 203 14.80 12.71 -20.29
C ALA A 203 15.63 13.66 -19.42
N GLU A 204 16.05 14.79 -19.98
CA GLU A 204 16.78 15.86 -19.31
C GLU A 204 15.95 16.50 -18.20
N THR A 205 14.66 16.77 -18.46
CA THR A 205 13.74 17.30 -17.46
C THR A 205 13.50 16.30 -16.32
N HIS A 206 13.37 15.01 -16.64
CA HIS A 206 13.27 13.95 -15.62
C HIS A 206 14.55 13.90 -14.78
N MET A 207 15.73 13.94 -15.40
CA MET A 207 17.01 13.93 -14.70
C MET A 207 17.18 15.14 -13.78
N ALA A 208 16.78 16.33 -14.22
CA ALA A 208 16.79 17.54 -13.40
C ALA A 208 15.84 17.44 -12.21
N ALA A 209 14.64 16.87 -12.39
CA ALA A 209 13.71 16.63 -11.29
C ALA A 209 14.31 15.65 -10.26
N LEU A 210 14.91 14.55 -10.71
CA LEU A 210 15.61 13.60 -9.83
C LEU A 210 16.74 14.30 -9.04
N ALA A 211 17.57 15.09 -9.71
CA ALA A 211 18.65 15.83 -9.06
C ALA A 211 18.14 16.86 -8.03
N ALA A 212 16.94 17.40 -8.23
CA ALA A 212 16.37 18.41 -7.35
C ALA A 212 15.85 17.84 -6.02
N PHE A 213 15.21 16.65 -6.02
CA PHE A 213 14.60 16.10 -4.80
C PHE A 213 15.48 15.09 -4.05
N LEU A 214 16.39 14.38 -4.73
CA LEU A 214 17.27 13.40 -4.06
C LEU A 214 18.05 13.98 -2.86
N PRO A 215 18.49 15.25 -2.87
CA PRO A 215 19.13 15.88 -1.71
C PRO A 215 18.28 15.91 -0.44
N TYR A 216 16.94 15.89 -0.53
CA TYR A 216 16.07 15.78 0.67
C TYR A 216 16.27 14.47 1.44
N PHE A 217 16.77 13.44 0.75
CA PHE A 217 17.10 12.13 1.31
C PHE A 217 18.60 11.96 1.58
N GLY A 218 19.40 13.03 1.42
CA GLY A 218 20.86 12.96 1.54
C GLY A 218 21.53 12.12 0.44
N LYS A 219 20.90 12.02 -0.74
CA LYS A 219 21.39 11.25 -1.89
C LYS A 219 21.53 12.14 -3.13
N ASP A 220 22.21 11.62 -4.14
CA ASP A 220 22.33 12.24 -5.45
C ASP A 220 22.21 11.19 -6.59
N LEU A 221 22.30 11.65 -7.84
CA LEU A 221 22.17 10.77 -9.01
C LEU A 221 23.24 9.68 -9.09
N SER A 222 24.44 9.90 -8.52
CA SER A 222 25.54 8.93 -8.54
C SER A 222 25.30 7.73 -7.62
N ASN A 223 24.40 7.88 -6.64
CA ASN A 223 23.95 6.78 -5.80
C ASN A 223 23.00 5.81 -6.53
N CYS A 224 22.38 6.27 -7.62
CA CYS A 224 21.45 5.46 -8.41
C CYS A 224 22.23 4.54 -9.36
N ILE A 225 22.02 3.22 -9.25
CA ILE A 225 22.75 2.21 -10.02
C ILE A 225 21.87 1.45 -11.04
N PHE A 226 20.56 1.64 -11.03
CA PHE A 226 19.63 1.13 -12.04
C PHE A 226 18.30 1.88 -12.03
N LEU A 227 17.60 1.88 -13.17
CA LEU A 227 16.23 2.34 -13.30
C LEU A 227 15.29 1.16 -13.54
N VAL A 228 14.06 1.25 -13.03
CA VAL A 228 12.95 0.37 -13.38
C VAL A 228 11.82 1.22 -13.93
N GLY A 229 11.26 0.81 -15.06
CA GLY A 229 10.16 1.53 -15.69
C GLY A 229 9.72 0.86 -16.97
N ASP A 230 8.74 1.45 -17.66
CA ASP A 230 8.42 0.99 -19.00
C ASP A 230 9.58 1.28 -19.99
N ASN A 231 9.59 0.57 -21.11
CA ASN A 231 10.63 0.69 -22.13
C ASN A 231 10.39 1.90 -23.07
N CYS A 232 9.72 2.96 -22.58
CA CYS A 232 9.45 4.15 -23.39
C CYS A 232 10.75 4.88 -23.76
N ALA A 233 10.68 5.72 -24.80
CA ALA A 233 11.85 6.43 -25.32
C ALA A 233 12.50 7.33 -24.26
N VAL A 234 11.68 7.97 -23.40
CA VAL A 234 12.14 8.87 -22.32
C VAL A 234 12.95 8.09 -21.29
N ASN A 235 12.42 6.99 -20.74
CA ASN A 235 13.12 6.15 -19.76
C ASN A 235 14.41 5.55 -20.32
N LYS A 236 14.38 5.08 -21.58
CA LYS A 236 15.60 4.60 -22.27
C LYS A 236 16.66 5.69 -22.40
N ARG A 237 16.25 6.92 -22.73
CA ARG A 237 17.19 8.04 -22.86
C ARG A 237 17.70 8.50 -21.50
N LEU A 238 16.85 8.56 -20.48
CA LEU A 238 17.22 8.87 -19.10
C LEU A 238 18.28 7.90 -18.57
N ALA A 239 18.07 6.59 -18.75
CA ALA A 239 19.04 5.56 -18.38
C ALA A 239 20.41 5.77 -19.06
N ARG A 240 20.41 6.13 -20.36
CA ARG A 240 21.64 6.45 -21.09
C ARG A 240 22.33 7.72 -20.58
N LEU A 241 21.56 8.78 -20.27
CA LEU A 241 22.09 10.02 -19.71
C LEU A 241 22.74 9.79 -18.35
N MET A 242 22.13 8.95 -17.52
CA MET A 242 22.64 8.56 -16.21
C MET A 242 23.76 7.50 -16.27
N GLY A 243 23.95 6.83 -17.41
CA GLY A 243 24.95 5.78 -17.58
C GLY A 243 24.63 4.46 -16.84
N ILE A 244 23.35 4.19 -16.57
CA ILE A 244 22.91 3.03 -15.76
C ILE A 244 21.92 2.14 -16.53
N PRO A 245 21.79 0.85 -16.16
CA PRO A 245 20.83 -0.05 -16.80
C PRO A 245 19.37 0.33 -16.55
N LEU A 246 18.53 0.11 -17.56
CA LEU A 246 17.06 0.17 -17.46
C LEU A 246 16.48 -1.25 -17.44
N VAL A 247 15.77 -1.58 -16.36
CA VAL A 247 14.98 -2.79 -16.22
C VAL A 247 13.56 -2.49 -16.68
N GLY A 248 13.21 -3.05 -17.83
CA GLY A 248 11.87 -2.85 -18.40
C GLY A 248 10.79 -3.62 -17.64
N CYS A 249 9.65 -2.98 -17.40
CA CYS A 249 8.49 -3.57 -16.72
C CYS A 249 7.98 -4.84 -17.43
N ALA A 250 7.96 -5.98 -16.73
CA ALA A 250 7.47 -7.26 -17.23
C ALA A 250 5.97 -7.20 -17.59
N SER A 251 5.14 -6.53 -16.79
CA SER A 251 3.71 -6.33 -17.07
C SER A 251 3.49 -5.60 -18.40
N HIS A 252 4.32 -4.60 -18.70
CA HIS A 252 4.24 -3.86 -19.96
C HIS A 252 4.63 -4.73 -21.16
N ARG A 253 5.71 -5.52 -21.03
CA ARG A 253 6.13 -6.47 -22.07
C ARG A 253 5.04 -7.52 -22.35
N LEU A 254 4.43 -8.06 -21.29
CA LEU A 254 3.30 -8.98 -21.40
C LEU A 254 2.11 -8.31 -22.10
N ASN A 255 1.77 -7.07 -21.75
CA ASN A 255 0.70 -6.32 -22.40
C ASN A 255 0.96 -6.14 -23.91
N LEU A 256 2.19 -5.84 -24.32
CA LEU A 256 2.55 -5.74 -25.73
C LEU A 256 2.36 -7.07 -26.46
N ALA A 257 2.82 -8.18 -25.89
CA ALA A 257 2.66 -9.52 -26.47
C ALA A 257 1.19 -9.91 -26.63
N VAL A 258 0.37 -9.66 -25.60
CA VAL A 258 -1.07 -9.97 -25.64
C VAL A 258 -1.80 -9.11 -26.68
N ARG A 259 -1.39 -7.85 -26.90
CA ARG A 259 -2.02 -7.04 -27.95
C ARG A 259 -1.88 -7.68 -29.33
N THR A 260 -0.72 -8.22 -29.66
CA THR A 260 -0.50 -8.96 -30.92
C THR A 260 -1.38 -10.21 -31.00
N LEU A 261 -1.60 -10.92 -29.88
CA LEU A 261 -2.54 -12.05 -29.83
C LEU A 261 -4.00 -11.63 -30.05
N LEU A 262 -4.39 -10.41 -29.64
CA LEU A 262 -5.76 -9.91 -29.78
C LEU A 262 -6.09 -9.39 -31.18
N GLU A 263 -5.09 -8.95 -31.95
CA GLU A 263 -5.26 -8.34 -33.29
C GLU A 263 -6.19 -9.15 -34.23
N PRO A 264 -6.07 -10.49 -34.37
CA PRO A 264 -6.93 -11.27 -35.25
C PRO A 264 -8.40 -11.31 -34.80
N HIS A 265 -8.69 -10.98 -33.54
CA HIS A 265 -10.02 -11.07 -32.93
C HIS A 265 -10.71 -9.71 -32.79
N GLU A 266 -10.08 -8.63 -33.27
CA GLU A 266 -10.50 -7.27 -32.95
C GLU A 266 -11.93 -6.94 -33.41
N ALA A 267 -12.36 -7.45 -34.56
CA ALA A 267 -13.72 -7.29 -35.05
C ALA A 267 -14.76 -7.94 -34.12
N ASP A 268 -14.51 -9.18 -33.68
CA ASP A 268 -15.40 -9.89 -32.74
C ASP A 268 -15.39 -9.18 -31.36
N LEU A 269 -14.25 -8.66 -30.93
CA LEU A 269 -14.11 -7.92 -29.67
C LEU A 269 -14.86 -6.58 -29.69
N GLU A 270 -14.80 -5.83 -30.79
CA GLU A 270 -15.51 -4.56 -30.91
C GLU A 270 -17.03 -4.76 -30.99
N GLN A 271 -17.48 -5.88 -31.56
CA GLN A 271 -18.90 -6.26 -31.51
C GLN A 271 -19.36 -6.50 -30.06
N VAL A 272 -18.59 -7.25 -29.26
CA VAL A 272 -18.88 -7.43 -27.83
C VAL A 272 -18.83 -6.10 -27.08
N GLN A 273 -17.84 -5.24 -27.35
CA GLN A 273 -17.74 -3.91 -26.74
C GLN A 273 -18.99 -3.06 -27.03
N SER A 274 -19.49 -3.10 -28.27
CA SER A 274 -20.71 -2.39 -28.68
C SER A 274 -21.95 -2.91 -27.96
N LEU A 275 -22.11 -4.24 -27.86
CA LEU A 275 -23.16 -4.86 -27.05
C LEU A 275 -23.06 -4.43 -25.58
N MET A 276 -21.86 -4.47 -24.99
CA MET A 276 -21.63 -4.09 -23.60
C MET A 276 -21.92 -2.61 -23.34
N LYS A 277 -21.63 -1.71 -24.31
CA LYS A 277 -22.04 -0.30 -24.26
C LYS A 277 -23.57 -0.18 -24.27
N ARG A 278 -24.27 -0.92 -25.14
CA ARG A 278 -25.74 -0.91 -25.22
C ARG A 278 -26.40 -1.42 -23.94
N LEU A 279 -25.87 -2.47 -23.33
CA LEU A 279 -26.34 -3.02 -22.04
C LEU A 279 -26.15 -2.05 -20.86
N ARG A 280 -25.29 -1.02 -21.00
CA ARG A 280 -25.11 0.03 -19.97
C ARG A 280 -26.12 1.17 -20.08
N THR A 281 -26.89 1.24 -21.17
CA THR A 281 -27.94 2.27 -21.31
C THR A 281 -29.02 2.07 -20.25
N LEU A 282 -29.69 3.15 -19.86
CA LEU A 282 -30.62 3.14 -18.73
C LEU A 282 -31.71 2.07 -18.87
N THR A 283 -32.33 1.98 -20.05
CA THR A 283 -33.39 1.01 -20.36
C THR A 283 -32.88 -0.43 -20.30
N GLN A 284 -31.78 -0.75 -20.99
CA GLN A 284 -31.25 -2.11 -21.04
C GLN A 284 -30.63 -2.53 -19.69
N ALA A 285 -30.00 -1.60 -18.97
CA ALA A 285 -29.51 -1.85 -17.63
C ALA A 285 -30.65 -2.11 -16.64
N ALA A 286 -31.81 -1.45 -16.78
CA ALA A 286 -32.98 -1.72 -15.97
C ALA A 286 -33.53 -3.13 -16.22
N LYS A 287 -33.71 -3.52 -17.50
CA LYS A 287 -34.10 -4.88 -17.89
C LYS A 287 -33.14 -5.93 -17.33
N LEU A 288 -31.83 -5.68 -17.42
CA LEU A 288 -30.80 -6.62 -16.95
C LEU A 288 -30.80 -6.77 -15.42
N ARG A 289 -31.01 -5.68 -14.66
CA ARG A 289 -31.07 -5.70 -13.19
C ARG A 289 -32.21 -6.57 -12.63
N LEU A 290 -33.29 -6.76 -13.40
CA LEU A 290 -34.38 -7.65 -13.02
C LEU A 290 -33.98 -9.14 -13.11
N LYS A 291 -32.98 -9.46 -13.93
CA LYS A 291 -32.55 -10.83 -14.21
C LYS A 291 -31.26 -11.22 -13.47
N THR A 292 -30.35 -10.26 -13.22
CA THR A 292 -29.07 -10.52 -12.59
C THR A 292 -28.50 -9.28 -11.89
N SER A 293 -27.68 -9.49 -10.85
CA SER A 293 -26.90 -8.42 -10.19
C SER A 293 -25.63 -8.05 -10.97
N LEU A 294 -25.26 -8.82 -11.98
CA LEU A 294 -24.08 -8.59 -12.81
C LEU A 294 -24.25 -7.33 -13.67
N LYS A 295 -23.15 -6.56 -13.82
CA LYS A 295 -23.11 -5.32 -14.63
C LYS A 295 -22.19 -5.46 -15.84
N PRO A 296 -22.48 -4.88 -17.00
CA PRO A 296 -21.53 -4.92 -18.13
C PRO A 296 -20.19 -4.28 -17.75
N LYS A 297 -19.09 -4.83 -18.28
CA LYS A 297 -17.74 -4.28 -18.19
C LYS A 297 -17.31 -3.85 -19.59
N LEU A 298 -16.65 -2.70 -19.72
CA LEU A 298 -16.08 -2.25 -21.00
C LEU A 298 -14.58 -2.53 -21.02
N ARG A 299 -14.05 -2.86 -22.20
CA ARG A 299 -12.61 -2.92 -22.44
C ARG A 299 -12.02 -1.51 -22.59
N GLN A 300 -10.77 -1.38 -22.20
CA GLN A 300 -9.86 -0.25 -22.41
C GLN A 300 -8.78 -0.73 -23.38
N GLU A 301 -8.63 -0.06 -24.52
CA GLU A 301 -7.73 -0.49 -25.62
C GLU A 301 -6.26 -0.62 -25.20
N THR A 302 -5.83 0.15 -24.20
CA THR A 302 -4.43 0.18 -23.73
C THR A 302 -4.12 -0.92 -22.72
N ARG A 303 -5.13 -1.64 -22.19
CA ARG A 303 -4.96 -2.61 -21.09
C ARG A 303 -5.67 -3.92 -21.40
N TRP A 304 -4.90 -4.93 -21.80
CA TRP A 304 -5.46 -6.23 -22.23
C TRP A 304 -6.33 -6.92 -21.15
N GLY A 305 -6.00 -6.77 -19.85
CA GLY A 305 -6.78 -7.38 -18.76
C GLY A 305 -8.24 -6.89 -18.71
N SER A 306 -8.52 -5.70 -19.24
CA SER A 306 -9.90 -5.22 -19.39
C SER A 306 -10.67 -5.97 -20.49
N THR A 307 -9.99 -6.43 -21.54
CA THR A 307 -10.55 -7.29 -22.59
C THR A 307 -10.93 -8.65 -22.00
N TYR A 308 -10.04 -9.26 -21.21
CA TYR A 308 -10.34 -10.50 -20.49
C TYR A 308 -11.56 -10.34 -19.57
N ALA A 309 -11.57 -9.28 -18.75
CA ALA A 309 -12.68 -9.01 -17.84
C ALA A 309 -14.01 -8.73 -18.56
N MET A 310 -13.97 -8.06 -19.73
CA MET A 310 -15.14 -7.85 -20.58
C MET A 310 -15.66 -9.18 -21.13
N LEU A 311 -14.80 -10.03 -21.70
CA LEU A 311 -15.20 -11.32 -22.26
C LEU A 311 -15.76 -12.27 -21.19
N ALA A 312 -15.07 -12.38 -20.06
CA ALA A 312 -15.56 -13.17 -18.93
C ALA A 312 -16.95 -12.67 -18.47
N ARG A 313 -17.14 -11.35 -18.40
CA ARG A 313 -18.44 -10.75 -18.05
C ARG A 313 -19.49 -10.98 -19.13
N TYR A 314 -19.13 -10.89 -20.41
CA TYR A 314 -20.04 -11.13 -21.53
C TYR A 314 -20.60 -12.54 -21.47
N PHE A 315 -19.76 -13.56 -21.33
CA PHE A 315 -20.23 -14.95 -21.26
C PHE A 315 -21.08 -15.23 -20.02
N ALA A 316 -20.84 -14.55 -18.91
CA ALA A 316 -21.70 -14.63 -17.72
C ALA A 316 -23.03 -13.87 -17.88
N LEU A 317 -23.08 -12.83 -18.72
CA LEU A 317 -24.31 -12.09 -18.99
C LEU A 317 -25.16 -12.71 -20.09
N ARG A 318 -24.55 -13.48 -20.99
CA ARG A 318 -25.16 -13.98 -22.22
C ARG A 318 -26.47 -14.74 -22.00
N GLU A 319 -26.58 -15.51 -20.93
CA GLU A 319 -27.81 -16.26 -20.61
C GLU A 319 -28.99 -15.37 -20.15
N PHE A 320 -28.70 -14.14 -19.71
CA PHE A 320 -29.70 -13.19 -19.24
C PHE A 320 -30.18 -12.22 -20.35
N ILE A 321 -29.49 -12.20 -21.48
CA ILE A 321 -29.86 -11.37 -22.64
C ILE A 321 -30.97 -12.09 -23.41
N SER A 322 -32.07 -11.39 -23.68
CA SER A 322 -33.19 -11.98 -24.43
C SER A 322 -32.76 -12.23 -25.87
N ALA A 323 -33.03 -13.42 -26.40
CA ALA A 323 -32.81 -13.72 -27.81
C ALA A 323 -33.73 -12.90 -28.73
N ASP A 324 -34.90 -12.52 -28.21
CA ASP A 324 -35.94 -11.77 -28.94
C ASP A 324 -35.85 -10.24 -28.74
N ASP A 325 -34.79 -9.71 -28.10
CA ASP A 325 -34.63 -8.26 -27.96
C ASP A 325 -34.09 -7.68 -29.28
N GLU A 326 -34.99 -7.17 -30.12
CA GLU A 326 -34.66 -6.59 -31.43
C GLU A 326 -33.61 -5.45 -31.32
N ASP A 327 -33.58 -4.70 -30.21
CA ASP A 327 -32.59 -3.64 -29.99
C ASP A 327 -31.17 -4.17 -29.79
N LEU A 328 -31.03 -5.48 -29.51
CA LEU A 328 -29.76 -6.15 -29.22
C LEU A 328 -29.39 -7.18 -30.29
N ALA A 329 -30.33 -7.62 -31.11
CA ALA A 329 -30.15 -8.68 -32.09
C ALA A 329 -28.94 -8.43 -33.02
N ASP A 330 -28.82 -7.21 -33.55
CA ASP A 330 -27.72 -6.82 -34.46
C ASP A 330 -26.35 -6.72 -33.76
N LEU A 331 -26.35 -6.55 -32.43
CA LEU A 331 -25.13 -6.45 -31.63
C LEU A 331 -24.68 -7.80 -31.07
N MET A 332 -25.50 -8.85 -31.18
CA MET A 332 -25.17 -10.17 -30.67
C MET A 332 -24.13 -10.86 -31.56
N PRO A 333 -22.98 -11.28 -31.01
CA PRO A 333 -22.00 -12.05 -31.77
C PRO A 333 -22.59 -13.35 -32.32
N SER A 334 -22.23 -13.69 -33.56
CA SER A 334 -22.65 -14.94 -34.20
C SER A 334 -22.22 -16.18 -33.40
N PRO A 335 -22.84 -17.36 -33.61
CA PRO A 335 -22.38 -18.60 -32.99
C PRO A 335 -20.92 -18.96 -33.32
N ALA A 336 -20.43 -18.59 -34.51
CA ALA A 336 -19.03 -18.77 -34.89
C ALA A 336 -18.10 -17.82 -34.12
N ALA A 337 -18.45 -16.53 -34.03
CA ALA A 337 -17.72 -15.54 -33.24
C ALA A 337 -17.67 -15.93 -31.76
N ASN A 338 -18.79 -16.38 -31.20
CA ASN A 338 -18.87 -16.87 -29.83
C ASN A 338 -17.90 -18.03 -29.55
N ARG A 339 -17.76 -18.98 -30.48
CA ARG A 339 -16.79 -20.07 -30.34
C ARG A 339 -15.36 -19.57 -30.35
N ARG A 340 -15.00 -18.66 -31.26
CA ARG A 340 -13.66 -18.03 -31.31
C ARG A 340 -13.35 -17.25 -30.03
N LEU A 341 -14.28 -16.39 -29.59
CA LEU A 341 -14.14 -15.59 -28.37
C LEU A 341 -14.06 -16.44 -27.10
N LYS A 342 -14.74 -17.59 -27.07
CA LYS A 342 -14.65 -18.53 -25.93
C LYS A 342 -13.29 -19.22 -25.89
N ALA A 343 -12.74 -19.60 -27.05
CA ALA A 343 -11.38 -20.12 -27.15
C ALA A 343 -10.36 -19.06 -26.69
N LEU A 344 -10.47 -17.84 -27.20
CA LEU A 344 -9.63 -16.71 -26.79
C LEU A 344 -9.70 -16.45 -25.28
N LEU A 345 -10.90 -16.49 -24.68
CA LEU A 345 -11.05 -16.31 -23.24
C LEU A 345 -10.30 -17.38 -22.43
N LEU A 346 -10.25 -18.62 -22.92
CA LEU A 346 -9.50 -19.70 -22.27
C LEU A 346 -7.99 -19.50 -22.41
N GLU A 347 -7.51 -19.08 -23.58
CA GLU A 347 -6.09 -18.76 -23.81
C GLU A 347 -5.62 -17.61 -22.91
N LEU A 348 -6.45 -16.57 -22.76
CA LEU A 348 -6.15 -15.42 -21.90
C LEU A 348 -6.21 -15.75 -20.40
N ALA A 349 -6.79 -16.88 -19.98
CA ALA A 349 -6.94 -17.21 -18.55
C ALA A 349 -5.59 -17.50 -17.88
N ASP A 350 -4.67 -18.16 -18.58
CA ASP A 350 -3.33 -18.43 -18.06
C ASP A 350 -2.46 -17.17 -18.07
N VAL A 351 -2.60 -16.34 -19.11
CA VAL A 351 -2.00 -14.99 -19.17
C VAL A 351 -2.50 -14.14 -18.00
N GLU A 352 -3.78 -14.23 -17.64
CA GLU A 352 -4.37 -13.50 -16.51
C GLU A 352 -3.80 -14.02 -15.20
N SER A 353 -3.65 -15.34 -15.05
CA SER A 353 -2.99 -15.91 -13.88
C SER A 353 -1.56 -15.38 -13.72
N VAL A 354 -0.78 -15.29 -14.81
CA VAL A 354 0.59 -14.74 -14.78
C VAL A 354 0.57 -13.24 -14.46
N SER A 355 -0.29 -12.47 -15.09
CA SER A 355 -0.41 -11.03 -14.87
C SER A 355 -0.82 -10.68 -13.45
N MET A 356 -1.81 -11.40 -12.88
CA MET A 356 -2.18 -11.26 -11.48
C MET A 356 -1.04 -11.64 -10.55
N LYS A 357 -0.26 -12.68 -10.88
CA LYS A 357 0.91 -13.05 -10.09
C LYS A 357 1.98 -11.97 -10.18
N LEU A 358 2.32 -11.47 -11.37
CA LEU A 358 3.26 -10.36 -11.58
C LEU A 358 2.88 -9.09 -10.78
N GLN A 359 1.61 -8.96 -10.35
CA GLN A 359 1.09 -7.89 -9.48
C GLN A 359 1.35 -8.05 -7.98
N SER A 360 1.85 -9.20 -7.51
CA SER A 360 2.19 -9.41 -6.11
C SER A 360 3.49 -8.70 -5.71
N GLU A 361 3.59 -8.29 -4.45
CA GLU A 361 4.75 -7.55 -3.91
C GLU A 361 5.99 -8.44 -3.70
N ASP A 362 5.79 -9.75 -3.54
CA ASP A 362 6.84 -10.69 -3.12
C ASP A 362 7.63 -11.32 -4.27
N LEU A 363 7.49 -10.82 -5.50
CA LEU A 363 8.19 -11.38 -6.67
C LEU A 363 9.50 -10.65 -6.95
N ASN A 364 10.54 -11.43 -7.21
CA ASN A 364 11.80 -10.93 -7.76
C ASN A 364 11.85 -11.11 -9.30
N LEU A 365 12.92 -10.60 -9.92
CA LEU A 365 13.16 -10.72 -11.37
C LEU A 365 13.24 -12.17 -11.87
N LEU A 366 13.80 -13.06 -11.06
CA LEU A 366 13.98 -14.46 -11.41
C LEU A 366 12.62 -15.18 -11.42
N ASP A 367 11.69 -14.84 -10.53
CA ASP A 367 10.32 -15.36 -10.56
C ASP A 367 9.53 -14.84 -11.77
N ALA A 368 9.68 -13.55 -12.10
CA ALA A 368 9.05 -12.98 -13.28
C ALA A 368 9.57 -13.61 -14.59
N ARG A 369 10.88 -13.91 -14.64
CA ARG A 369 11.46 -14.64 -15.77
C ARG A 369 10.84 -16.02 -15.91
N ASP A 370 10.79 -16.81 -14.84
CA ASP A 370 10.17 -18.15 -14.89
C ASP A 370 8.71 -18.09 -15.33
N LEU A 371 7.94 -17.10 -14.84
CA LEU A 371 6.55 -16.90 -15.24
C LEU A 371 6.41 -16.61 -16.74
N LEU A 372 7.27 -15.76 -17.30
CA LEU A 372 7.27 -15.44 -18.73
C LEU A 372 7.78 -16.61 -19.58
N ASP A 373 8.85 -17.26 -19.16
CA ASP A 373 9.42 -18.43 -19.84
C ASP A 373 8.40 -19.59 -19.86
N GLY A 374 7.71 -19.84 -18.74
CA GLY A 374 6.65 -20.83 -18.65
C GLY A 374 5.42 -20.50 -19.51
N LEU A 375 5.12 -19.21 -19.73
CA LEU A 375 4.08 -18.78 -20.68
C LEU A 375 4.50 -19.05 -22.14
N LEU A 376 5.75 -18.77 -22.49
CA LEU A 376 6.31 -19.06 -23.82
C LEU A 376 6.35 -20.57 -24.11
N GLU A 377 6.75 -21.37 -23.11
CA GLU A 377 6.69 -22.84 -23.21
C GLU A 377 5.26 -23.33 -23.47
N PHE A 378 4.28 -22.75 -22.78
CA PHE A 378 2.87 -23.10 -22.96
C PHE A 378 2.36 -22.70 -24.36
N GLU A 379 2.61 -21.48 -24.81
CA GLU A 379 2.20 -20.98 -26.13
C GLU A 379 2.82 -21.84 -27.25
N SER A 380 4.13 -22.08 -27.18
CA SER A 380 4.84 -22.97 -28.11
C SER A 380 4.21 -24.37 -28.16
N ALA A 381 3.84 -24.91 -26.99
CA ALA A 381 3.19 -26.21 -26.89
C ALA A 381 1.81 -26.21 -27.57
N VAL A 382 0.98 -25.19 -27.32
CA VAL A 382 -0.35 -25.04 -27.93
C VAL A 382 -0.24 -24.92 -29.46
N ILE A 383 0.67 -24.07 -29.97
CA ILE A 383 0.90 -23.91 -31.42
C ILE A 383 1.32 -25.23 -32.07
N LYS A 384 2.21 -25.99 -31.42
CA LYS A 384 2.64 -27.31 -31.92
C LYS A 384 1.48 -28.30 -31.97
N VAL A 385 0.60 -28.31 -30.96
CA VAL A 385 -0.57 -29.19 -30.93
C VAL A 385 -1.59 -28.79 -31.99
N LEU A 386 -1.98 -27.51 -32.06
CA LEU A 386 -2.94 -27.01 -33.05
C LEU A 386 -2.43 -27.18 -34.49
N GLY A 387 -1.12 -27.06 -34.70
CA GLY A 387 -0.47 -27.29 -35.99
C GLY A 387 -0.16 -28.76 -36.30
N GLY A 388 -0.72 -29.74 -35.58
CA GLY A 388 -0.55 -31.17 -35.85
C GLY A 388 0.84 -31.76 -35.54
N ARG A 389 1.71 -30.99 -34.87
CA ARG A 389 3.11 -31.31 -34.55
C ARG A 389 3.30 -31.73 -33.08
N ALA A 390 2.29 -32.33 -32.46
CA ALA A 390 2.31 -32.74 -31.05
C ALA A 390 3.46 -33.71 -30.69
N LYS A 391 4.00 -34.46 -31.67
CA LYS A 391 5.17 -35.34 -31.47
C LYS A 391 6.46 -34.57 -31.17
N LEU A 392 6.53 -33.28 -31.51
CA LEU A 392 7.70 -32.40 -31.33
C LEU A 392 7.67 -31.60 -30.02
N LEU A 393 6.76 -31.95 -29.10
CA LEU A 393 6.69 -31.31 -27.79
C LEU A 393 7.90 -31.71 -26.93
N SER A 394 8.60 -30.72 -26.39
CA SER A 394 9.65 -30.87 -25.40
C SER A 394 9.08 -31.40 -24.07
N ARG A 395 9.96 -31.85 -23.16
CA ARG A 395 9.54 -32.31 -21.83
C ARG A 395 8.83 -31.20 -21.03
N ALA A 396 9.31 -29.96 -21.15
CA ALA A 396 8.74 -28.81 -20.47
C ALA A 396 7.37 -28.41 -21.08
N GLU A 397 7.27 -28.42 -22.41
CA GLU A 397 6.02 -28.16 -23.15
C GLU A 397 4.93 -29.21 -22.83
N LYS A 398 5.28 -30.51 -22.77
CA LYS A 398 4.36 -31.56 -22.33
C LYS A 398 3.87 -31.33 -20.90
N ALA A 399 4.77 -30.93 -20.00
CA ALA A 399 4.42 -30.64 -18.61
C ALA A 399 3.52 -29.40 -18.49
N ALA A 400 3.66 -28.41 -19.38
CA ALA A 400 2.80 -27.23 -19.46
C ALA A 400 1.38 -27.58 -19.94
N LEU A 401 1.24 -28.52 -20.89
CA LEU A 401 -0.06 -28.97 -21.42
C LEU A 401 -0.76 -30.04 -20.58
N LYS A 402 -0.08 -30.65 -19.60
CA LYS A 402 -0.63 -31.68 -18.70
C LYS A 402 -2.03 -31.35 -18.13
N PRO A 403 -2.36 -30.10 -17.73
CA PRO A 403 -3.70 -29.76 -17.24
C PRO A 403 -4.82 -29.84 -18.29
N PHE A 404 -4.46 -29.88 -19.59
CA PHE A 404 -5.36 -29.88 -20.75
C PHE A 404 -5.47 -31.27 -21.40
N GLU A 405 -4.73 -32.27 -20.89
CA GLU A 405 -4.88 -33.66 -21.32
C GLU A 405 -6.29 -34.16 -20.96
N ARG A 406 -7.05 -34.59 -21.97
CA ARG A 406 -8.33 -35.29 -21.73
C ARG A 406 -8.00 -36.59 -20.98
N LYS A 407 -8.58 -36.78 -19.80
CA LYS A 407 -8.57 -38.08 -19.14
C LYS A 407 -9.24 -39.08 -20.09
N THR A 408 -8.46 -39.99 -20.66
CA THR A 408 -9.03 -41.23 -21.21
C THR A 408 -9.73 -41.93 -20.06
N ALA A 409 -11.00 -42.27 -20.28
CA ALA A 409 -11.81 -42.96 -19.29
C ALA A 409 -11.22 -44.35 -19.06
N GLU A 410 -10.32 -44.48 -18.10
CA GLU A 410 -9.99 -45.71 -17.37
C GLU A 410 -9.05 -45.35 -16.21
N ALA A 411 -9.67 -45.15 -15.04
CA ALA A 411 -9.17 -45.33 -13.67
C ALA A 411 -9.88 -44.32 -12.75
N ALA A 412 -10.87 -44.82 -12.03
CA ALA A 412 -11.57 -44.08 -10.99
C ALA A 412 -10.63 -43.82 -9.79
N ASP A 413 -10.58 -42.53 -9.43
CA ASP A 413 -10.61 -41.95 -8.09
C ASP A 413 -9.53 -42.30 -7.04
N VAL A 414 -8.65 -41.32 -6.78
CA VAL A 414 -8.42 -40.83 -5.40
C VAL A 414 -8.63 -39.32 -5.43
N THR A 415 -9.75 -38.90 -4.83
CA THR A 415 -10.15 -37.51 -4.66
C THR A 415 -9.36 -36.90 -3.51
N GLU A 416 -8.18 -36.36 -3.81
CA GLU A 416 -7.56 -35.38 -2.92
C GLU A 416 -7.98 -33.97 -3.37
N LYS A 417 -8.81 -33.32 -2.56
CA LYS A 417 -9.13 -31.89 -2.69
C LYS A 417 -7.89 -31.05 -2.37
N THR A 418 -6.88 -31.11 -3.23
CA THR A 418 -5.85 -30.08 -3.27
C THR A 418 -6.46 -28.87 -3.99
N ALA A 419 -6.43 -27.71 -3.34
CA ALA A 419 -6.81 -26.44 -3.95
C ALA A 419 -6.15 -26.34 -5.34
N LYS A 420 -6.94 -26.11 -6.40
CA LYS A 420 -6.42 -25.99 -7.77
C LYS A 420 -5.33 -24.90 -7.80
N VAL A 421 -4.07 -25.31 -7.76
CA VAL A 421 -2.92 -24.42 -7.83
C VAL A 421 -2.95 -23.74 -9.20
N GLY A 422 -2.95 -22.40 -9.21
CA GLY A 422 -3.02 -21.60 -10.44
C GLY A 422 -1.84 -21.86 -11.38
N PHE A 423 -1.98 -21.53 -12.66
CA PHE A 423 -0.93 -21.73 -13.67
C PHE A 423 0.40 -21.09 -13.25
N ALA A 424 0.36 -19.84 -12.80
CA ALA A 424 1.54 -19.12 -12.31
C ALA A 424 2.20 -19.79 -11.10
N ASP A 425 1.41 -20.23 -10.11
CA ASP A 425 1.94 -20.89 -8.91
C ASP A 425 2.56 -22.27 -9.23
N ARG A 426 2.07 -22.96 -10.26
CA ARG A 426 2.67 -24.22 -10.73
C ARG A 426 4.03 -24.02 -11.38
N ILE A 427 4.24 -22.89 -12.06
CA ILE A 427 5.55 -22.54 -12.64
C ILE A 427 6.55 -22.31 -11.51
N LEU A 428 6.22 -21.45 -10.54
CA LEU A 428 7.13 -21.11 -9.44
C LEU A 428 7.49 -22.31 -8.55
N LYS A 429 6.56 -23.25 -8.35
CA LYS A 429 6.79 -24.49 -7.57
C LYS A 429 7.76 -25.47 -8.23
N ARG A 430 8.11 -25.33 -9.52
CA ARG A 430 9.05 -26.23 -10.20
C ARG A 430 10.51 -25.99 -9.80
N ARG A 431 10.83 -24.85 -9.17
CA ARG A 431 12.19 -24.48 -8.79
C ARG A 431 12.62 -25.17 -7.49
N LYS A 432 13.81 -25.78 -7.50
CA LYS A 432 14.59 -26.07 -6.28
C LYS A 432 15.59 -24.93 -6.10
N VAL A 433 15.51 -24.19 -5.01
CA VAL A 433 16.45 -23.09 -4.70
C VAL A 433 17.60 -23.67 -3.87
N GLN A 434 18.83 -23.49 -4.32
CA GLN A 434 20.03 -23.59 -3.49
C GLN A 434 20.36 -22.17 -3.02
N GLU A 435 20.38 -21.94 -1.71
CA GLU A 435 20.82 -20.69 -1.10
C GLU A 435 22.35 -20.63 -1.05
N ASP A 436 22.96 -20.22 -2.16
CA ASP A 436 24.34 -19.72 -2.12
C ASP A 436 24.31 -18.21 -1.85
N LYS A 437 25.16 -17.74 -0.93
CA LYS A 437 25.32 -16.29 -0.67
C LYS A 437 25.89 -15.61 -1.91
N SER A 438 25.06 -14.82 -2.59
CA SER A 438 25.44 -14.04 -3.77
C SER A 438 26.55 -13.03 -3.45
N ALA A 439 27.52 -12.88 -4.34
CA ALA A 439 28.56 -11.84 -4.27
C ALA A 439 28.05 -10.44 -4.65
N TYR A 440 26.83 -10.35 -5.18
CA TYR A 440 26.21 -9.12 -5.69
C TYR A 440 25.10 -8.62 -4.75
N SER A 441 25.16 -7.34 -4.39
CA SER A 441 24.16 -6.66 -3.54
C SER A 441 22.98 -6.12 -4.33
N GLN A 442 21.82 -5.92 -3.67
CA GLN A 442 20.63 -5.22 -4.21
C GLN A 442 19.86 -5.95 -5.32
N LEU A 443 20.27 -7.16 -5.73
CA LEU A 443 19.59 -7.89 -6.82
C LEU A 443 18.15 -8.28 -6.48
N ASN A 444 17.87 -8.59 -5.21
CA ASN A 444 16.52 -8.94 -4.76
C ASN A 444 15.60 -7.72 -4.70
N ALA A 445 16.16 -6.51 -4.62
CA ALA A 445 15.42 -5.27 -4.59
C ALA A 445 15.11 -4.70 -5.97
N ILE A 446 15.49 -5.38 -7.06
CA ILE A 446 15.09 -4.99 -8.41
C ILE A 446 13.69 -5.55 -8.67
N PRO A 447 12.64 -4.72 -8.67
CA PRO A 447 11.29 -5.21 -8.91
C PRO A 447 11.13 -5.61 -10.38
N PRO A 448 10.41 -6.70 -10.68
CA PRO A 448 10.15 -7.12 -12.06
C PRO A 448 9.16 -6.20 -12.80
N THR A 449 8.44 -5.35 -12.08
CA THR A 449 7.32 -4.56 -12.58
C THR A 449 7.29 -3.18 -11.92
N SER A 450 6.63 -2.22 -12.57
CA SER A 450 6.38 -0.87 -12.02
C SER A 450 5.08 -0.78 -11.20
N ASN A 451 4.57 -1.90 -10.66
CA ASN A 451 3.23 -1.94 -10.04
C ASN A 451 3.09 -1.02 -8.82
N ALA A 452 4.17 -0.70 -8.12
CA ALA A 452 4.18 0.29 -7.04
C ALA A 452 3.65 1.65 -7.55
N ALA A 453 4.08 2.06 -8.75
CA ALA A 453 3.60 3.28 -9.39
C ALA A 453 2.15 3.14 -9.91
N GLU A 454 1.74 2.01 -10.46
CA GLU A 454 0.34 1.83 -10.86
C GLU A 454 -0.63 1.97 -9.66
N ARG A 455 -0.23 1.44 -8.49
CA ARG A 455 -0.98 1.58 -7.24
C ARG A 455 -0.96 3.00 -6.72
N LEU A 456 0.17 3.71 -6.82
CA LEU A 456 0.26 5.15 -6.53
C LEU A 456 -0.79 5.92 -7.32
N PHE A 457 -0.88 5.72 -8.63
CA PHE A 457 -1.84 6.45 -9.47
C PHE A 457 -3.29 6.06 -9.20
N SER A 458 -3.54 4.80 -8.85
CA SER A 458 -4.85 4.37 -8.37
C SER A 458 -5.25 5.10 -7.08
N MET A 459 -4.34 5.20 -6.11
CA MET A 459 -4.55 5.96 -4.88
C MET A 459 -4.68 7.46 -5.14
N ALA A 460 -3.88 8.03 -6.04
CA ALA A 460 -3.95 9.44 -6.42
C ALA A 460 -5.33 9.79 -6.98
N ARG A 461 -5.92 8.93 -7.82
CA ARG A 461 -7.30 9.10 -8.32
C ARG A 461 -8.35 9.03 -7.20
N MET A 462 -8.13 8.22 -6.17
CA MET A 462 -9.04 8.17 -5.01
C MET A 462 -8.88 9.38 -4.08
N VAL A 463 -7.70 10.01 -4.07
CA VAL A 463 -7.40 11.22 -3.31
C VAL A 463 -7.94 12.46 -4.03
N LEU A 464 -7.84 12.53 -5.36
CA LEU A 464 -8.35 13.60 -6.23
C LEU A 464 -9.86 13.44 -6.52
N ARG A 465 -10.67 13.25 -5.48
CA ARG A 465 -12.14 13.32 -5.62
C ARG A 465 -12.60 14.76 -5.81
N TYR A 466 -13.87 14.92 -6.18
CA TYR A 466 -14.52 16.22 -6.40
C TYR A 466 -14.24 17.23 -5.28
N GLU A 467 -14.24 16.80 -4.02
CA GLU A 467 -13.99 17.64 -2.85
C GLU A 467 -12.53 18.12 -2.72
N ARG A 468 -11.62 17.58 -3.53
CA ARG A 468 -10.18 17.82 -3.54
C ARG A 468 -9.63 18.28 -4.90
N ASN A 469 -10.50 18.58 -5.87
CA ASN A 469 -10.14 19.08 -7.21
C ASN A 469 -9.36 20.41 -7.23
N ARG A 470 -9.28 21.11 -6.09
CA ARG A 470 -8.53 22.37 -5.93
C ARG A 470 -7.26 22.23 -5.08
N LEU A 471 -6.82 21.00 -4.78
CA LEU A 471 -5.52 20.81 -4.12
C LEU A 471 -4.40 21.29 -5.05
N SER A 472 -3.42 22.01 -4.50
CA SER A 472 -2.20 22.27 -5.24
C SER A 472 -1.42 20.96 -5.43
N PRO A 473 -0.60 20.83 -6.49
CA PRO A 473 0.21 19.64 -6.71
C PRO A 473 1.10 19.28 -5.51
N LEU A 474 1.70 20.29 -4.85
CA LEU A 474 2.49 20.10 -3.63
C LEU A 474 1.68 19.45 -2.48
N MET A 475 0.43 19.87 -2.31
CA MET A 475 -0.44 19.29 -1.27
C MET A 475 -0.85 17.86 -1.61
N LEU A 476 -1.07 17.56 -2.89
CA LEU A 476 -1.35 16.21 -3.36
C LEU A 476 -0.15 15.29 -3.13
N GLU A 477 1.05 15.75 -3.50
CA GLU A 477 2.31 15.04 -3.30
C GLU A 477 2.51 14.74 -1.81
N MET A 478 2.39 15.73 -0.94
CA MET A 478 2.56 15.54 0.51
C MET A 478 1.55 14.54 1.10
N LEU A 479 0.28 14.59 0.68
CA LEU A 479 -0.74 13.63 1.12
C LEU A 479 -0.38 12.19 0.71
N LEU A 480 0.04 12.00 -0.54
CA LEU A 480 0.38 10.67 -1.06
C LEU A 480 1.69 10.17 -0.49
N PHE A 481 2.70 11.03 -0.35
CA PHE A 481 3.97 10.73 0.30
C PHE A 481 3.77 10.19 1.71
N LEU A 482 3.07 10.92 2.58
CA LEU A 482 2.80 10.45 3.94
C LEU A 482 1.91 9.21 3.98
N LYS A 483 0.98 9.06 3.02
CA LYS A 483 0.09 7.89 2.96
C LYS A 483 0.85 6.61 2.57
N LEU A 484 1.66 6.67 1.52
CA LEU A 484 2.41 5.51 1.02
C LEU A 484 3.59 5.17 1.93
N ASN A 485 4.17 6.17 2.60
CA ASN A 485 5.25 5.99 3.56
C ASN A 485 4.76 5.90 5.01
N SER A 486 3.54 5.40 5.25
CA SER A 486 2.92 5.32 6.59
C SER A 486 3.76 4.56 7.61
N LYS A 487 4.52 3.55 7.19
CA LYS A 487 5.44 2.81 8.06
C LYS A 487 6.63 3.63 8.58
N TYR A 488 6.92 4.78 7.97
CA TYR A 488 8.07 5.61 8.34
C TYR A 488 7.76 6.65 9.41
N TRP A 489 6.49 6.96 9.68
CA TRP A 489 6.12 7.93 10.70
C TRP A 489 5.16 7.34 11.72
N ASP A 490 5.33 7.78 12.95
CA ASP A 490 4.52 7.38 14.08
C ASP A 490 4.35 8.59 15.02
N VAL A 491 3.74 8.34 16.17
CA VAL A 491 3.49 9.37 17.17
C VAL A 491 4.79 9.97 17.75
N THR A 492 5.90 9.23 17.77
CA THR A 492 7.19 9.72 18.25
C THR A 492 7.83 10.69 17.27
N MET A 493 7.72 10.42 15.97
CA MET A 493 8.16 11.34 14.93
C MET A 493 7.33 12.63 14.95
N VAL A 494 6.01 12.51 15.13
CA VAL A 494 5.12 13.67 15.28
C VAL A 494 5.50 14.50 16.50
N ASP A 495 5.88 13.87 17.61
CA ASP A 495 6.35 14.60 18.80
C ASP A 495 7.66 15.34 18.57
N ALA A 496 8.58 14.78 17.79
CA ALA A 496 9.85 15.43 17.48
C ALA A 496 9.70 16.71 16.63
N VAL A 497 8.59 16.88 15.91
CA VAL A 497 8.39 17.98 14.94
C VAL A 497 7.35 19.03 15.36
N ILE A 498 6.69 18.92 16.53
CA ILE A 498 5.51 19.74 16.97
C ILE A 498 5.71 20.55 18.27
#